data_AF-A0A957QT70-F1
#
_entry.id   AF-A0A957QT70-F1
#
_cell.length_a   1.000
_cell.length_b   1.000
_cell.length_c   1.000
_cell.angle_alpha   90.00
_cell.angle_beta   90.00
_cell.angle_gamma   90.00
#
_symmetry.space_group_name_H-M   'P 1'
#
loop_
_entity.id
_entity.type
_entity.pdbx_description
1 polymer ?
#
loop_
_entity_poly.entity_id
_entity_poly.type
_entity_poly.pdbx_seq_one_letter_code
_entity_poly.pdbx_strand_id
1 'polypeptide(L)'
;MPPRLADRLNAGRRRRFIGRANELQLFAGALAADEPPFYVLFVYGPGGVGKSSLLAQFAQLCGEQGVAACTIDARNIEAFPEAFLGALAIGMGLRPDQSPVEAMTASGRRHCILVDTYELMAPLDAWLRDSFLPELPEGTLFVTAGRNPPAHLWRADPGWQPLVRSVALRNLSPDEGRAYLTQRNIPDHEMQAVLDFTHSYPLALSLVADLYDQRPSFQFHPRAAPDIVKVLIEQLLQRVPGHAHRSALEACALVRVTTESLLAEMTGLGDVSDLFDWLRSLSFMDTRPGGLFPHDLARDALVADLKWRNPEWYAELHRRARTSYIRRIEHGQGPEQQLALFDLVFLHRENPVVRPVFEWQASGRVLPGVMQADDVPPLVDMVRRLEGVDSARLAERWLGAQPEAVVVFRESDGAPAGFVQFLNMSALGEDELASDPALAAAHEMLQRTAALRPGERVSYFRFWMAADTHQQVSPTQSLIFINMVRHYLATPGLAYTLIPCADPDFWLPVFGYADLARLPA
;
A
#
# COMPACT_ATOMS: atom_id res chain seq x y z
N MET A 1 33.44 26.61 24.92
CA MET A 1 32.21 26.51 25.75
C MET A 1 31.99 25.05 26.11
N PRO A 2 31.51 24.72 27.32
CA PRO A 2 31.13 23.35 27.67
C PRO A 2 29.92 22.89 26.82
N PRO A 3 29.80 21.57 26.52
CA PRO A 3 28.69 21.04 25.74
C PRO A 3 27.36 21.21 26.49
N ARG A 4 26.33 21.66 25.78
CA ARG A 4 24.96 21.84 26.31
C ARG A 4 24.20 20.52 26.27
N LEU A 5 23.15 20.39 27.08
CA LEU A 5 22.23 19.25 27.01
C LEU A 5 21.60 19.12 25.61
N ALA A 6 21.30 20.25 24.97
CA ALA A 6 20.81 20.30 23.59
C ALA A 6 21.77 19.61 22.60
N ASP A 7 23.09 19.76 22.78
CA ASP A 7 24.09 19.14 21.91
C ASP A 7 24.06 17.62 22.04
N ARG A 8 23.89 17.10 23.26
CA ARG A 8 23.73 15.66 23.51
C ARG A 8 22.43 15.11 22.92
N LEU A 9 21.31 15.82 23.08
CA LEU A 9 20.02 15.44 22.50
C LEU A 9 20.09 15.41 20.97
N ASN A 10 20.70 16.42 20.35
CA ASN A 10 20.88 16.49 18.91
C ASN A 10 21.81 15.39 18.40
N ALA A 11 22.92 15.09 19.11
CA ALA A 11 23.78 13.96 18.77
C ALA A 11 23.04 12.62 18.84
N GLY A 12 22.18 12.43 19.85
CA GLY A 12 21.33 11.24 19.97
C GLY A 12 20.32 11.11 18.83
N ARG A 13 19.66 12.20 18.45
CA ARG A 13 18.74 12.26 17.30
C ARG A 13 19.45 11.95 15.99
N ARG A 14 20.65 12.52 15.77
CA ARG A 14 21.49 12.27 14.58
C ARG A 14 21.88 10.80 14.46
N ARG A 15 22.31 10.19 15.57
CA ARG A 15 22.69 8.77 15.56
C ARG A 15 21.55 7.88 15.07
N ARG A 16 20.30 8.24 15.36
CA ARG A 16 19.11 7.47 15.00
C ARG A 16 18.42 7.94 13.71
N PHE A 17 18.99 8.92 13.00
CA PHE A 17 18.46 9.40 11.74
C PHE A 17 18.98 8.53 10.60
N ILE A 18 18.07 7.90 9.86
CA ILE A 18 18.40 6.99 8.76
C ILE A 18 17.64 7.39 7.51
N GLY A 19 18.33 7.26 6.38
CA GLY A 19 17.78 7.52 5.05
C GLY A 19 17.67 9.00 4.72
N ARG A 20 16.74 9.31 3.81
CA ARG A 20 16.44 10.67 3.33
C ARG A 20 17.57 11.35 2.56
N ALA A 21 18.45 10.55 1.94
CA ALA A 21 19.60 11.07 1.21
C ALA A 21 19.19 12.03 0.08
N ASN A 22 18.11 11.71 -0.64
CA ASN A 22 17.61 12.54 -1.75
C ASN A 22 17.08 13.88 -1.26
N GLU A 23 16.31 13.90 -0.18
CA GLU A 23 15.76 15.12 0.41
C GLU A 23 16.86 16.01 1.00
N LEU A 24 17.85 15.41 1.67
CA LEU A 24 19.02 16.12 2.18
C LEU A 24 19.86 16.70 1.05
N GLN A 25 20.09 15.94 -0.03
CA GLN A 25 20.85 16.40 -1.20
C GLN A 25 20.14 17.53 -1.94
N LEU A 26 18.81 17.44 -2.10
CA LEU A 26 17.99 18.49 -2.70
C LEU A 26 18.15 19.81 -1.94
N PHE A 27 18.03 19.76 -0.61
CA PHE A 27 18.14 20.95 0.23
C PHE A 27 19.57 21.49 0.29
N ALA A 28 20.57 20.62 0.43
CA ALA A 28 21.98 21.01 0.44
C ALA A 28 22.40 21.67 -0.88
N GLY A 29 21.90 21.17 -2.01
CA GLY A 29 22.13 21.78 -3.32
C GLY A 29 21.53 23.19 -3.43
N ALA A 30 20.31 23.40 -2.90
CA ALA A 30 19.69 24.72 -2.88
C ALA A 30 20.39 25.71 -1.96
N LEU A 31 20.92 25.25 -0.82
CA LEU A 31 21.71 26.08 0.10
C LEU A 31 23.03 26.56 -0.52
N ALA A 32 23.70 25.68 -1.27
CA ALA A 32 25.03 25.94 -1.82
C ALA A 32 25.02 26.71 -3.15
N ALA A 33 23.87 26.77 -3.85
CA ALA A 33 23.76 27.48 -5.11
C ALA A 33 23.80 29.01 -4.89
N ASP A 34 24.41 29.74 -5.83
CA ASP A 34 24.36 31.22 -5.83
C ASP A 34 22.91 31.68 -6.03
N GLU A 35 22.24 31.13 -7.05
CA GLU A 35 20.81 31.27 -7.29
C GLU A 35 20.10 29.93 -6.97
N PRO A 36 19.25 29.86 -5.93
CA PRO A 36 18.57 28.63 -5.58
C PRO A 36 17.61 28.16 -6.68
N PRO A 37 17.51 26.83 -6.91
CA PRO A 37 16.56 26.27 -7.88
C PRO A 37 15.09 26.38 -7.43
N PHE A 38 14.84 26.80 -6.19
CA PHE A 38 13.55 27.12 -5.60
C PHE A 38 13.79 27.97 -4.35
N TYR A 39 12.77 28.72 -3.93
CA TYR A 39 12.79 29.56 -2.74
C TYR A 39 11.85 29.04 -1.66
N VAL A 40 10.82 28.27 -2.05
CA VAL A 40 9.86 27.65 -1.16
C VAL A 40 9.90 26.14 -1.31
N LEU A 41 10.12 25.42 -0.22
CA LEU A 41 10.10 23.95 -0.19
C LEU A 41 8.99 23.43 0.73
N PHE A 42 7.97 22.84 0.15
CA PHE A 42 6.92 22.12 0.88
C PHE A 42 7.31 20.66 1.08
N VAL A 43 7.57 20.25 2.32
CA VAL A 43 7.68 18.85 2.72
C VAL A 43 6.35 18.41 3.32
N TYR A 44 5.70 17.40 2.75
CA TYR A 44 4.40 16.96 3.24
C TYR A 44 4.24 15.44 3.32
N GLY A 45 3.32 14.98 4.17
CA GLY A 45 3.04 13.55 4.34
C GLY A 45 2.36 13.22 5.68
N PRO A 46 2.02 11.96 5.93
CA PRO A 46 1.26 11.56 7.13
C PRO A 46 2.00 11.84 8.45
N GLY A 47 1.26 11.94 9.55
CA GLY A 47 1.81 12.22 10.89
C GLY A 47 2.61 11.05 11.46
N GLY A 48 3.92 11.23 11.68
CA GLY A 48 4.83 10.16 12.12
C GLY A 48 5.86 9.72 11.05
N VAL A 49 5.77 10.24 9.83
CA VAL A 49 6.68 9.88 8.71
C VAL A 49 8.09 10.52 8.79
N GLY A 50 8.35 11.33 9.82
CA GLY A 50 9.69 11.89 10.09
C GLY A 50 9.94 13.31 9.56
N LYS A 51 8.90 14.09 9.20
CA LYS A 51 9.06 15.46 8.69
C LYS A 51 9.80 16.40 9.67
N SER A 52 9.42 16.42 10.94
CA SER A 52 10.09 17.23 11.97
C SER A 52 11.55 16.81 12.15
N SER A 53 11.85 15.51 12.04
CA SER A 53 13.22 15.01 12.08
C SER A 53 14.03 15.47 10.87
N LEU A 54 13.42 15.52 9.68
CA LEU A 54 14.03 16.05 8.46
C LEU A 54 14.30 17.56 8.57
N LEU A 55 13.34 18.37 9.05
CA LEU A 55 13.57 19.80 9.30
C LEU A 55 14.72 20.04 10.28
N ALA A 56 14.85 19.21 11.32
CA ALA A 56 15.99 19.30 12.24
C ALA A 56 17.33 19.00 11.55
N GLN A 57 17.37 18.11 10.56
CA GLN A 57 18.56 17.89 9.73
C GLN A 57 18.83 19.08 8.79
N PHE A 58 17.78 19.69 8.21
CA PHE A 58 17.93 20.93 7.42
C PHE A 58 18.53 22.08 8.24
N ALA A 59 18.02 22.31 9.46
CA ALA A 59 18.57 23.32 10.36
C ALA A 59 20.06 23.10 10.66
N GLN A 60 20.47 21.83 10.80
CA GLN A 60 21.86 21.46 10.97
C GLN A 60 22.69 21.75 9.72
N LEU A 61 22.22 21.35 8.54
CA LEU A 61 22.92 21.61 7.27
C LEU A 61 23.13 23.11 7.05
N CYS A 62 22.15 23.95 7.40
CA CYS A 62 22.32 25.40 7.40
C CYS A 62 23.50 25.82 8.31
N GLY A 63 23.54 25.32 9.55
CA GLY A 63 24.62 25.62 10.49
C GLY A 63 26.01 25.16 10.01
N GLU A 64 26.10 24.00 9.36
CA GLU A 64 27.34 23.47 8.78
C GLU A 64 27.84 24.32 7.60
N GLN A 65 26.92 24.98 6.86
CA GLN A 65 27.24 25.90 5.77
C GLN A 65 27.27 27.37 6.20
N GLY A 66 27.12 27.67 7.50
CA GLY A 66 27.12 29.05 8.00
C GLY A 66 25.89 29.88 7.63
N VAL A 67 24.80 29.25 7.19
CA VAL A 67 23.51 29.88 6.88
C VAL A 67 22.69 30.02 8.16
N ALA A 68 22.16 31.22 8.41
CA ALA A 68 21.33 31.47 9.59
C ALA A 68 19.94 30.82 9.40
N ALA A 69 19.61 29.83 10.26
CA ALA A 69 18.33 29.14 10.23
C ALA A 69 17.45 29.53 11.42
N CYS A 70 16.20 29.91 11.15
CA CYS A 70 15.15 30.12 12.15
C CYS A 70 14.11 29.00 12.05
N THR A 71 13.80 28.33 13.16
CA THR A 71 12.78 27.27 13.21
C THR A 71 11.55 27.77 13.95
N ILE A 72 10.38 27.63 13.35
CA ILE A 72 9.08 27.98 13.90
C ILE A 72 8.24 26.70 14.00
N ASP A 73 7.72 26.40 15.18
CA ASP A 73 6.72 25.35 15.36
C ASP A 73 5.35 26.02 15.40
N ALA A 74 4.53 25.78 14.38
CA ALA A 74 3.22 26.42 14.23
C ALA A 74 2.26 26.10 15.39
N ARG A 75 2.51 25.06 16.19
CA ARG A 75 1.72 24.74 17.39
C ARG A 75 1.88 25.76 18.51
N ASN A 76 2.96 26.53 18.49
CA ASN A 76 3.31 27.48 19.54
C ASN A 76 2.95 28.93 19.18
N ILE A 77 2.29 29.15 18.04
CA ILE A 77 1.92 30.48 17.55
C ILE A 77 0.47 30.50 17.09
N GLU A 78 -0.15 31.66 17.21
CA GLU A 78 -1.46 31.90 16.61
C GLU A 78 -1.31 32.23 15.12
N ALA A 79 -2.33 31.88 14.32
CA ALA A 79 -2.29 31.99 12.86
C ALA A 79 -2.66 33.40 12.36
N PHE A 80 -1.95 34.43 12.81
CA PHE A 80 -2.03 35.80 12.30
C PHE A 80 -0.64 36.44 12.12
N PRO A 81 -0.51 37.46 11.24
CA PRO A 81 0.78 37.96 10.76
C PRO A 81 1.74 38.40 11.87
N GLU A 82 1.24 39.12 12.87
CA GLU A 82 2.04 39.69 13.95
C GLU A 82 2.64 38.60 14.84
N ALA A 83 1.91 37.51 15.11
CA ALA A 83 2.42 36.37 15.87
C ALA A 83 3.54 35.64 15.09
N PHE A 84 3.38 35.49 13.77
CA PHE A 84 4.39 34.88 12.92
C PHE A 84 5.69 35.71 12.89
N LEU A 85 5.57 37.03 12.67
CA LEU A 85 6.71 37.95 12.67
C LEU A 85 7.40 37.99 14.04
N GLY A 86 6.63 37.98 15.14
CA GLY A 86 7.17 37.92 16.49
C GLY A 86 7.96 36.64 16.76
N ALA A 87 7.45 35.49 16.30
CA ALA A 87 8.16 34.22 16.42
C ALA A 87 9.45 34.18 15.59
N LEU A 88 9.43 34.75 14.38
CA LEU A 88 10.61 34.89 13.55
C LEU A 88 11.65 35.82 14.20
N ALA A 89 11.23 36.95 14.78
CA ALA A 89 12.10 37.87 15.51
C ALA A 89 12.78 37.17 16.70
N ILE A 90 12.02 36.43 17.51
CA ILE A 90 12.56 35.65 18.63
C ILE A 90 13.55 34.60 18.15
N GLY A 91 13.22 33.84 17.11
CA GLY A 91 14.09 32.80 16.57
C GLY A 91 15.38 33.34 15.96
N MET A 92 15.37 34.57 15.45
CA MET A 92 16.54 35.30 14.98
C MET A 92 17.31 36.02 16.10
N GLY A 93 16.80 36.04 17.33
CA GLY A 93 17.41 36.77 18.46
C GLY A 93 17.31 38.29 18.34
N LEU A 94 16.29 38.80 17.63
CA LEU A 94 16.03 40.22 17.46
C LEU A 94 15.24 40.80 18.65
N ARG A 95 15.34 42.12 18.84
CA ARG A 95 14.51 42.84 19.80
C ARG A 95 13.07 42.97 19.27
N PRO A 96 12.04 43.09 20.14
CA PRO A 96 10.64 43.13 19.71
C PRO A 96 10.26 44.28 18.76
N ASP A 97 11.03 45.36 18.77
CA ASP A 97 10.86 46.54 17.91
C ASP A 97 11.53 46.40 16.53
N GLN A 98 12.31 45.34 16.29
CA GLN A 98 13.06 45.16 15.05
C GLN A 98 12.28 44.29 14.06
N SER A 99 12.19 44.75 12.81
CA SER A 99 11.62 43.97 11.72
C SER A 99 12.56 42.82 11.33
N PRO A 100 12.09 41.56 11.31
CA PRO A 100 12.88 40.43 10.82
C PRO A 100 13.29 40.58 9.36
N VAL A 101 12.40 41.13 8.52
CA VAL A 101 12.66 41.34 7.09
C VAL A 101 13.80 42.33 6.90
N GLU A 102 13.74 43.48 7.57
CA GLU A 102 14.82 44.49 7.51
C GLU A 102 16.14 43.95 8.04
N ALA A 103 16.12 43.16 9.12
CA ALA A 103 17.33 42.54 9.66
C ALA A 103 17.98 41.54 8.68
N MET A 104 17.16 40.73 7.99
CA MET A 104 17.65 39.82 6.95
C MET A 104 18.29 40.61 5.80
N THR A 105 17.58 41.62 5.28
CA THR A 105 18.07 42.49 4.20
C THR A 105 19.36 43.19 4.58
N ALA A 106 19.44 43.77 5.78
CA ALA A 106 20.62 44.50 6.26
C ALA A 106 21.85 43.60 6.43
N SER A 107 21.66 42.33 6.77
CA SER A 107 22.79 41.40 6.92
C SER A 107 23.45 41.03 5.58
N GLY A 108 22.71 41.11 4.46
CA GLY A 108 23.17 40.69 3.14
C GLY A 108 23.53 39.21 3.02
N ARG A 109 23.15 38.38 4.00
CA ARG A 109 23.47 36.94 4.06
C ARG A 109 22.28 36.07 3.66
N ARG A 110 22.57 34.82 3.31
CA ARG A 110 21.56 33.77 3.08
C ARG A 110 20.88 33.42 4.41
N HIS A 111 19.55 33.25 4.38
CA HIS A 111 18.75 32.83 5.53
C HIS A 111 17.89 31.63 5.19
N CYS A 112 17.49 30.88 6.21
CA CYS A 112 16.53 29.80 6.09
C CYS A 112 15.46 29.90 7.17
N ILE A 113 14.19 29.87 6.78
CA ILE A 113 13.04 29.83 7.67
C ILE A 113 12.43 28.44 7.54
N LEU A 114 12.37 27.70 8.65
CA LEU A 114 11.85 26.34 8.73
C LEU A 114 10.55 26.37 9.56
N VAL A 115 9.42 26.02 8.96
CA VAL A 115 8.11 26.02 9.63
C VAL A 115 7.59 24.59 9.76
N ASP A 116 7.48 24.10 10.99
CA ASP A 116 6.92 22.78 11.30
C ASP A 116 5.42 22.87 11.63
N THR A 117 4.68 21.79 11.37
CA THR A 117 3.21 21.70 11.50
C THR A 117 2.46 22.78 10.69
N TYR A 118 2.90 23.02 9.46
CA TYR A 118 2.41 24.10 8.58
C TYR A 118 0.89 24.06 8.33
N GLU A 119 0.22 22.91 8.47
CA GLU A 119 -1.24 22.84 8.35
C GLU A 119 -2.00 23.80 9.29
N LEU A 120 -1.42 24.19 10.43
CA LEU A 120 -2.01 25.15 11.36
C LEU A 120 -1.89 26.61 10.87
N MET A 121 -1.06 26.86 9.86
CA MET A 121 -0.85 28.17 9.23
C MET A 121 -1.75 28.40 8.02
N ALA A 122 -2.70 27.51 7.74
CA ALA A 122 -3.62 27.68 6.60
C ALA A 122 -4.31 29.07 6.54
N PRO A 123 -4.73 29.71 7.65
CA PRO A 123 -5.27 31.08 7.61
C PRO A 123 -4.27 32.14 7.13
N LEU A 124 -2.97 31.89 7.28
CA LEU A 124 -1.88 32.78 6.86
C LEU A 124 -1.39 32.54 5.43
N ASP A 125 -1.86 31.49 4.76
CA ASP A 125 -1.30 31.05 3.48
C ASP A 125 -1.34 32.15 2.40
N ALA A 126 -2.43 32.92 2.35
CA ALA A 126 -2.57 34.06 1.44
C ALA A 126 -1.60 35.20 1.79
N TRP A 127 -1.49 35.59 3.06
CA TRP A 127 -0.57 36.64 3.49
C TRP A 127 0.90 36.24 3.28
N LEU A 128 1.25 34.98 3.56
CA LEU A 128 2.58 34.44 3.32
C LEU A 128 2.95 34.55 1.84
N ARG A 129 2.05 34.10 0.95
CA ARG A 129 2.26 34.12 -0.50
C ARG A 129 2.25 35.53 -1.10
N ASP A 130 1.30 36.36 -0.71
CA ASP A 130 1.00 37.59 -1.43
C ASP A 130 1.69 38.83 -0.83
N SER A 131 2.28 38.72 0.37
CA SER A 131 2.92 39.86 1.06
C SER A 131 4.25 39.50 1.71
N PHE A 132 4.29 38.52 2.61
CA PHE A 132 5.49 38.26 3.40
C PHE A 132 6.66 37.70 2.57
N LEU A 133 6.46 36.61 1.82
CA LEU A 133 7.54 36.00 1.05
C LEU A 133 8.07 36.89 -0.09
N PRO A 134 7.23 37.65 -0.83
CA PRO A 134 7.70 38.62 -1.82
C PRO A 134 8.61 39.73 -1.27
N GLU A 135 8.51 40.05 0.03
CA GLU A 135 9.35 41.06 0.69
C GLU A 135 10.70 40.51 1.18
N LEU A 136 10.89 39.18 1.14
CA LEU A 136 12.13 38.56 1.61
C LEU A 136 13.29 38.77 0.61
N PRO A 137 14.54 38.88 1.09
CA PRO A 137 15.71 38.88 0.21
C PRO A 137 15.80 37.60 -0.62
N GLU A 138 16.33 37.69 -1.85
CA GLU A 138 16.59 36.55 -2.76
C GLU A 138 17.51 35.47 -2.14
N GLY A 139 18.21 35.80 -1.05
CA GLY A 139 18.96 34.83 -0.25
C GLY A 139 18.10 33.98 0.71
N THR A 140 16.77 34.06 0.70
CA THR A 140 15.95 33.44 1.76
C THR A 140 15.25 32.18 1.27
N LEU A 141 15.55 31.04 1.93
CA LEU A 141 14.82 29.79 1.71
C LEU A 141 13.72 29.62 2.76
N PHE A 142 12.49 29.38 2.31
CA PHE A 142 11.34 29.10 3.16
C PHE A 142 10.94 27.63 3.02
N VAL A 143 11.12 26.84 4.09
CA VAL A 143 10.81 25.41 4.10
C VAL A 143 9.67 25.14 5.05
N THR A 144 8.66 24.41 4.59
CA THR A 144 7.53 24.00 5.42
C THR A 144 7.50 22.49 5.59
N ALA A 145 7.06 22.03 6.75
CA ALA A 145 6.67 20.65 6.99
C ALA A 145 5.20 20.60 7.41
N GLY A 146 4.38 19.89 6.65
CA GLY A 146 2.96 19.77 6.94
C GLY A 146 2.37 18.41 6.57
N ARG A 147 1.09 18.21 6.88
CA ARG A 147 0.39 16.96 6.48
C ARG A 147 -0.05 16.95 5.01
N ASN A 148 -0.39 18.12 4.49
CA ASN A 148 -1.06 18.27 3.21
C ASN A 148 -0.13 18.87 2.15
N PRO A 149 -0.34 18.56 0.85
CA PRO A 149 0.33 19.27 -0.23
C PRO A 149 0.01 20.77 -0.19
N PRO A 150 0.83 21.63 -0.83
CA PRO A 150 0.54 23.07 -0.89
C PRO A 150 -0.80 23.33 -1.56
N ALA A 151 -1.44 24.42 -1.11
CA ALA A 151 -2.70 24.88 -1.69
C ALA A 151 -2.56 25.09 -3.21
N HIS A 152 -3.66 24.89 -3.94
CA HIS A 152 -3.67 24.97 -5.40
C HIS A 152 -3.07 26.28 -5.94
N LEU A 153 -3.30 27.39 -5.25
CA LEU A 153 -2.84 28.71 -5.68
C LEU A 153 -1.30 28.82 -5.77
N TRP A 154 -0.54 28.12 -4.91
CA TRP A 154 0.93 28.06 -5.03
C TRP A 154 1.41 27.41 -6.33
N ARG A 155 0.57 26.53 -6.91
CA ARG A 155 0.88 25.78 -8.14
C ARG A 155 0.24 26.39 -9.39
N ALA A 156 -0.81 27.18 -9.24
CA ALA A 156 -1.53 27.79 -10.34
C ALA A 156 -0.96 29.15 -10.76
N ASP A 157 -0.30 29.86 -9.83
CA ASP A 157 0.33 31.14 -10.09
C ASP A 157 1.63 30.98 -10.91
N PRO A 158 1.74 31.60 -12.11
CA PRO A 158 2.92 31.47 -12.97
C PRO A 158 4.22 32.01 -12.37
N GLY A 159 4.15 32.99 -11.46
CA GLY A 159 5.30 33.55 -10.75
C GLY A 159 5.81 32.62 -9.66
N TRP A 160 4.91 31.93 -8.95
CA TRP A 160 5.28 30.97 -7.90
C TRP A 160 5.70 29.59 -8.43
N GLN A 161 5.16 29.14 -9.56
CA GLN A 161 5.48 27.83 -10.14
C GLN A 161 7.00 27.50 -10.20
N PRO A 162 7.88 28.38 -10.72
CA PRO A 162 9.32 28.08 -10.75
C PRO A 162 10.01 28.20 -9.38
N LEU A 163 9.39 28.91 -8.42
CA LEU A 163 9.97 29.20 -7.11
C LEU A 163 9.57 28.19 -6.03
N VAL A 164 8.55 27.37 -6.28
CA VAL A 164 8.01 26.40 -5.33
C VAL A 164 8.43 24.97 -5.71
N ARG A 165 9.06 24.28 -4.76
CA ARG A 165 9.30 22.84 -4.80
C ARG A 165 8.42 22.12 -3.79
N SER A 166 7.85 20.99 -4.18
CA SER A 166 7.02 20.14 -3.31
C SER A 166 7.59 18.73 -3.25
N VAL A 167 7.69 18.18 -2.03
CA VAL A 167 8.22 16.84 -1.75
C VAL A 167 7.25 16.08 -0.84
N ALA A 168 6.63 15.04 -1.39
CA ALA A 168 5.85 14.07 -0.62
C ALA A 168 6.81 13.11 0.09
N LEU A 169 6.89 13.19 1.41
CA LEU A 169 7.74 12.32 2.22
C LEU A 169 7.10 10.93 2.32
N ARG A 170 7.73 9.94 1.68
CA ARG A 170 7.31 8.53 1.70
C ARG A 170 7.85 7.81 2.93
N ASN A 171 7.43 6.56 3.12
CA ASN A 171 8.07 5.67 4.10
C ASN A 171 9.55 5.47 3.75
N LEU A 172 10.34 4.98 4.70
CA LEU A 172 11.71 4.58 4.43
C LEU A 172 11.71 3.41 3.43
N SER A 173 12.80 3.25 2.68
CA SER A 173 12.97 2.05 1.87
C SER A 173 13.05 0.81 2.77
N PRO A 174 12.75 -0.40 2.27
CA PRO A 174 12.93 -1.64 3.04
C PRO A 174 14.34 -1.79 3.61
N ASP A 175 15.37 -1.36 2.86
CA ASP A 175 16.77 -1.39 3.30
C ASP A 175 17.04 -0.37 4.41
N GLU A 176 16.50 0.85 4.29
CA GLU A 176 16.58 1.88 5.34
C GLU A 176 15.83 1.43 6.61
N GLY A 177 14.66 0.81 6.47
CA GLY A 177 13.90 0.22 7.59
C GLY A 177 14.68 -0.88 8.28
N ARG A 178 15.30 -1.79 7.51
CA ARG A 178 16.17 -2.86 8.04
C ARG A 178 17.39 -2.28 8.75
N ALA A 179 18.03 -1.26 8.16
CA ALA A 179 19.17 -0.57 8.78
C ALA A 179 18.76 0.07 10.12
N TYR A 180 17.57 0.67 10.19
CA TYR A 180 17.02 1.21 11.44
C TYR A 180 16.84 0.14 12.51
N LEU A 181 16.17 -0.96 12.19
CA LEU A 181 15.93 -2.04 13.15
C LEU A 181 17.24 -2.72 13.59
N THR A 182 18.19 -2.87 12.67
CA THR A 182 19.54 -3.40 12.98
C THR A 182 20.25 -2.49 13.98
N GLN A 183 20.20 -1.17 13.78
CA GLN A 183 20.77 -0.19 14.72
C GLN A 183 20.08 -0.23 16.09
N ARG A 184 18.80 -0.62 16.13
CA ARG A 184 18.02 -0.81 17.37
C ARG A 184 18.20 -2.21 17.99
N ASN A 185 19.07 -3.06 17.43
CA ASN A 185 19.36 -4.43 17.90
C ASN A 185 18.13 -5.36 17.90
N ILE A 186 17.26 -5.24 16.91
CA ILE A 186 16.13 -6.17 16.74
C ILE A 186 16.65 -7.53 16.25
N PRO A 187 16.18 -8.66 16.81
CA PRO A 187 16.59 -9.99 16.37
C PRO A 187 16.25 -10.27 14.89
N ASP A 188 17.18 -10.90 14.16
CA ASP A 188 17.02 -11.18 12.71
C ASP A 188 15.75 -11.97 12.38
N HIS A 189 15.33 -12.89 13.24
CA HIS A 189 14.13 -13.71 13.05
C HIS A 189 12.82 -12.91 13.19
N GLU A 190 12.83 -11.76 13.88
CA GLU A 190 11.67 -10.87 14.02
C GLU A 190 11.66 -9.77 12.94
N MET A 191 12.80 -9.54 12.28
CA MET A 191 13.00 -8.43 11.33
C MET A 191 11.92 -8.37 10.25
N GLN A 192 11.61 -9.52 9.63
CA GLN A 192 10.62 -9.55 8.54
C GLN A 192 9.22 -9.25 9.05
N ALA A 193 8.82 -9.81 10.19
CA ALA A 193 7.49 -9.58 10.79
C ALA A 193 7.30 -8.09 11.18
N VAL A 194 8.36 -7.46 11.70
CA VAL A 194 8.33 -6.02 12.03
C VAL A 194 8.28 -5.17 10.76
N LEU A 195 9.08 -5.47 9.73
CA LEU A 195 9.06 -4.72 8.47
C LEU A 195 7.70 -4.84 7.76
N ASP A 196 7.13 -6.04 7.73
CA ASP A 196 5.84 -6.35 7.14
C ASP A 196 4.68 -5.59 7.79
N PHE A 197 4.73 -5.37 9.11
CA PHE A 197 3.70 -4.60 9.81
C PHE A 197 3.95 -3.10 9.72
N THR A 198 5.19 -2.68 9.92
CA THR A 198 5.53 -1.26 9.98
C THR A 198 5.53 -0.62 8.60
N HIS A 199 5.67 -1.40 7.52
CA HIS A 199 5.83 -0.91 6.15
C HIS A 199 6.96 0.12 6.05
N SER A 200 8.03 -0.07 6.83
CA SER A 200 9.15 0.87 6.99
C SER A 200 8.72 2.31 7.38
N TYR A 201 7.60 2.43 8.08
CA TYR A 201 7.11 3.71 8.59
C TYR A 201 7.90 4.15 9.84
N PRO A 202 8.56 5.32 9.83
CA PRO A 202 9.49 5.72 10.88
C PRO A 202 8.95 5.64 12.32
N LEU A 203 7.76 6.16 12.57
CA LEU A 203 7.15 6.09 13.91
C LEU A 203 6.82 4.65 14.32
N ALA A 204 6.35 3.81 13.41
CA ALA A 204 6.01 2.42 13.71
C ALA A 204 7.28 1.62 14.04
N LEU A 205 8.34 1.82 13.25
CA LEU A 205 9.67 1.26 13.51
C LEU A 205 10.18 1.69 14.90
N SER A 206 10.06 2.97 15.26
CA SER A 206 10.52 3.45 16.56
C SER A 206 9.71 2.86 17.72
N LEU A 207 8.38 2.77 17.60
CA LEU A 207 7.51 2.24 18.65
C LEU A 207 7.76 0.74 18.89
N VAL A 208 7.91 -0.04 17.83
CA VAL A 208 8.25 -1.46 17.95
C VAL A 208 9.64 -1.61 18.55
N ALA A 209 10.62 -0.82 18.11
CA ALA A 209 11.96 -0.84 18.69
C ALA A 209 11.98 -0.49 20.18
N ASP A 210 11.20 0.49 20.60
CA ASP A 210 11.07 0.87 22.01
C ASP A 210 10.44 -0.26 22.85
N LEU A 211 9.56 -1.08 22.26
CA LEU A 211 8.98 -2.24 22.94
C LEU A 211 10.03 -3.34 23.19
N TYR A 212 10.93 -3.58 22.23
CA TYR A 212 12.04 -4.52 22.40
C TYR A 212 13.07 -4.03 23.44
N ASP A 213 13.37 -2.73 23.46
CA ASP A 213 14.22 -2.13 24.50
C ASP A 213 13.65 -2.37 25.91
N GLN A 214 12.31 -2.34 26.05
CA GLN A 214 11.61 -2.59 27.32
C GLN A 214 11.43 -4.09 27.62
N ARG A 215 11.31 -4.94 26.59
CA ARG A 215 11.00 -6.37 26.68
C ARG A 215 11.85 -7.18 25.69
N PRO A 216 13.10 -7.55 26.04
CA PRO A 216 14.01 -8.23 25.12
C PRO A 216 13.54 -9.60 24.59
N SER A 217 12.64 -10.28 25.30
CA SER A 217 12.07 -11.59 24.90
C SER A 217 10.69 -11.48 24.25
N PHE A 218 10.29 -10.30 23.78
CA PHE A 218 9.00 -10.09 23.12
C PHE A 218 8.99 -10.68 21.70
N GLN A 219 7.89 -11.34 21.31
CA GLN A 219 7.65 -11.79 19.94
C GLN A 219 6.61 -10.88 19.30
N PHE A 220 6.95 -10.28 18.17
CA PHE A 220 6.11 -9.22 17.62
C PHE A 220 4.88 -9.77 16.92
N HIS A 221 3.71 -9.42 17.46
CA HIS A 221 2.42 -9.64 16.79
C HIS A 221 1.56 -8.37 16.95
N PRO A 222 0.99 -7.80 15.87
CA PRO A 222 0.19 -6.58 15.96
C PRO A 222 -0.98 -6.68 16.94
N ARG A 223 -1.67 -7.82 16.98
CA ARG A 223 -2.77 -8.09 17.94
C ARG A 223 -2.30 -8.16 19.40
N ALA A 224 -1.03 -8.47 19.63
CA ALA A 224 -0.43 -8.56 20.97
C ALA A 224 0.16 -7.21 21.43
N ALA A 225 0.09 -6.15 20.60
CA ALA A 225 0.62 -4.82 20.89
C ALA A 225 -0.43 -3.70 20.68
N PRO A 226 -1.58 -3.74 21.38
CA PRO A 226 -2.65 -2.74 21.20
C PRO A 226 -2.21 -1.31 21.53
N ASP A 227 -1.25 -1.13 22.45
CA ASP A 227 -0.72 0.19 22.81
C ASP A 227 0.03 0.84 21.63
N ILE A 228 0.79 0.06 20.85
CA ILE A 228 1.46 0.56 19.65
C ILE A 228 0.42 0.96 18.61
N VAL A 229 -0.56 0.09 18.36
CA VAL A 229 -1.64 0.35 17.40
C VAL A 229 -2.40 1.62 17.78
N LYS A 230 -2.70 1.82 19.05
CA LYS A 230 -3.36 3.04 19.56
C LYS A 230 -2.55 4.29 19.25
N VAL A 231 -1.25 4.31 19.57
CA VAL A 231 -0.38 5.47 19.29
C VAL A 231 -0.30 5.74 17.78
N LEU A 232 -0.20 4.70 16.95
CA LEU A 232 -0.21 4.85 15.49
C LEU A 232 -1.51 5.48 14.99
N ILE A 233 -2.65 4.99 15.47
CA ILE A 233 -3.97 5.53 15.13
C ILE A 233 -4.07 6.99 15.56
N GLU A 234 -3.65 7.35 16.78
CA GLU A 234 -3.67 8.74 17.28
C GLU A 234 -2.75 9.69 16.48
N GLN A 235 -1.63 9.19 15.96
CA GLN A 235 -0.73 10.01 15.14
C GLN A 235 -1.23 10.18 13.70
N LEU A 236 -1.83 9.14 13.14
CA LEU A 236 -2.46 9.16 11.82
C LEU A 236 -3.74 10.01 11.85
N LEU A 237 -4.57 9.84 12.87
CA LEU A 237 -5.85 10.51 13.09
C LEU A 237 -5.73 11.57 14.18
N GLN A 238 -5.74 12.85 13.80
CA GLN A 238 -5.77 13.94 14.80
C GLN A 238 -7.05 13.88 15.66
N ARG A 239 -8.21 13.70 15.03
CA ARG A 239 -9.51 13.55 15.69
C ARG A 239 -10.49 12.87 14.75
N VAL A 240 -11.20 11.85 15.24
CA VAL A 240 -12.35 11.28 14.52
C VAL A 240 -13.61 12.04 14.94
N PRO A 241 -14.31 12.72 14.03
CA PRO A 241 -15.41 13.62 14.40
C PRO A 241 -16.58 12.95 15.12
N GLY A 242 -16.89 11.69 14.79
CA GLY A 242 -17.98 10.97 15.44
C GLY A 242 -18.07 9.49 15.04
N HIS A 243 -19.12 8.81 15.52
CA HIS A 243 -19.32 7.38 15.30
C HIS A 243 -19.43 7.01 13.81
N ALA A 244 -20.15 7.80 13.01
CA ALA A 244 -20.28 7.57 11.56
C ALA A 244 -18.93 7.65 10.83
N HIS A 245 -18.07 8.60 11.22
CA HIS A 245 -16.72 8.76 10.65
C HIS A 245 -15.82 7.58 11.02
N ARG A 246 -15.93 7.08 12.27
CA ARG A 246 -15.22 5.87 12.69
C ARG A 246 -15.67 4.64 11.87
N SER A 247 -16.98 4.45 11.73
CA SER A 247 -17.55 3.35 10.93
C SER A 247 -17.09 3.42 9.46
N ALA A 248 -17.05 4.62 8.88
CA ALA A 248 -16.56 4.83 7.52
C ALA A 248 -15.06 4.49 7.39
N LEU A 249 -14.25 4.89 8.37
CA LEU A 249 -12.82 4.59 8.40
C LEU A 249 -12.54 3.09 8.54
N GLU A 250 -13.27 2.42 9.44
CA GLU A 250 -13.23 0.97 9.63
C GLU A 250 -13.62 0.22 8.35
N ALA A 251 -14.73 0.61 7.72
CA ALA A 251 -15.16 0.04 6.44
C ALA A 251 -14.08 0.21 5.35
N CYS A 252 -13.51 1.40 5.24
CA CYS A 252 -12.47 1.72 4.26
C CYS A 252 -11.19 0.90 4.47
N ALA A 253 -10.79 0.63 5.71
CA ALA A 253 -9.62 -0.20 6.01
C ALA A 253 -9.81 -1.68 5.60
N LEU A 254 -11.03 -2.18 5.57
CA LEU A 254 -11.30 -3.59 5.27
C LEU A 254 -11.20 -3.92 3.78
N VAL A 255 -11.49 -2.98 2.89
CA VAL A 255 -11.65 -3.22 1.44
C VAL A 255 -10.50 -2.64 0.62
N ARG A 256 -10.19 -3.23 -0.53
CA ARG A 256 -9.05 -2.79 -1.37
C ARG A 256 -9.18 -1.33 -1.78
N VAL A 257 -10.35 -0.98 -2.30
CA VAL A 257 -10.74 0.36 -2.72
C VAL A 257 -12.16 0.64 -2.27
N THR A 258 -12.41 1.84 -1.77
CA THR A 258 -13.71 2.30 -1.29
C THR A 258 -14.31 3.28 -2.29
N THR A 259 -15.45 2.91 -2.87
CA THR A 259 -16.36 3.84 -3.55
C THR A 259 -17.39 4.37 -2.56
N GLU A 260 -18.03 5.49 -2.89
CA GLU A 260 -19.15 6.03 -2.11
C GLU A 260 -20.30 5.02 -1.99
N SER A 261 -20.63 4.32 -3.08
CA SER A 261 -21.64 3.25 -3.08
C SER A 261 -21.29 2.09 -2.15
N LEU A 262 -20.04 1.60 -2.19
CA LEU A 262 -19.59 0.53 -1.32
C LEU A 262 -19.56 0.97 0.16
N LEU A 263 -19.20 2.23 0.41
CA LEU A 263 -19.22 2.81 1.75
C LEU A 263 -20.64 2.83 2.34
N ALA A 264 -21.63 3.26 1.54
CA ALA A 264 -23.04 3.22 1.94
C ALA A 264 -23.52 1.79 2.23
N GLU A 265 -23.22 0.84 1.34
CA GLU A 265 -23.57 -0.58 1.50
C GLU A 265 -22.96 -1.20 2.77
N MET A 266 -21.69 -0.92 3.06
CA MET A 266 -20.99 -1.47 4.21
C MET A 266 -21.44 -0.83 5.53
N THR A 267 -21.58 0.49 5.57
CA THR A 267 -21.96 1.20 6.81
C THR A 267 -23.46 1.06 7.10
N GLY A 268 -24.28 0.81 6.07
CA GLY A 268 -25.74 0.81 6.17
C GLY A 268 -26.33 2.23 6.29
N LEU A 269 -25.55 3.24 5.94
CA LEU A 269 -25.97 4.64 5.93
C LEU A 269 -26.50 5.02 4.52
N GLY A 270 -27.48 5.90 4.48
CA GLY A 270 -28.09 6.35 3.22
C GLY A 270 -27.20 7.33 2.46
N ASP A 271 -26.97 8.52 3.03
CA ASP A 271 -26.06 9.53 2.46
C ASP A 271 -24.71 9.46 3.18
N VAL A 272 -23.64 9.23 2.41
CA VAL A 272 -22.27 9.12 2.90
C VAL A 272 -21.33 10.12 2.21
N SER A 273 -21.87 11.10 1.48
CA SER A 273 -21.08 12.07 0.71
C SER A 273 -20.06 12.79 1.59
N ASP A 274 -20.52 13.36 2.71
CA ASP A 274 -19.66 14.06 3.69
C ASP A 274 -18.60 13.13 4.31
N LEU A 275 -18.95 11.86 4.53
CA LEU A 275 -18.02 10.86 5.06
C LEU A 275 -16.97 10.48 4.03
N PHE A 276 -17.35 10.36 2.76
CA PHE A 276 -16.45 10.06 1.66
C PHE A 276 -15.47 11.21 1.41
N ASP A 277 -15.96 12.45 1.41
CA ASP A 277 -15.11 13.65 1.30
C ASP A 277 -14.19 13.82 2.49
N TRP A 278 -14.68 13.53 3.71
CA TRP A 278 -13.84 13.48 4.89
C TRP A 278 -12.73 12.44 4.76
N LEU A 279 -13.04 11.20 4.36
CA LEU A 279 -12.02 10.15 4.12
C LEU A 279 -10.99 10.64 3.10
N ARG A 280 -11.44 11.24 1.98
CA ARG A 280 -10.56 11.78 0.93
C ARG A 280 -9.62 12.87 1.44
N SER A 281 -10.00 13.59 2.50
CA SER A 281 -9.17 14.67 3.07
C SER A 281 -8.03 14.17 3.98
N LEU A 282 -8.02 12.89 4.36
CA LEU A 282 -7.05 12.35 5.31
C LEU A 282 -5.67 12.17 4.67
N SER A 283 -4.62 12.62 5.36
CA SER A 283 -3.22 12.60 4.86
C SER A 283 -2.61 11.22 4.57
N PHE A 284 -3.27 10.14 4.98
CA PHE A 284 -2.86 8.75 4.74
C PHE A 284 -3.81 8.02 3.78
N MET A 285 -4.71 8.76 3.11
CA MET A 285 -5.58 8.24 2.07
C MET A 285 -5.04 8.63 0.70
N ASP A 286 -5.00 7.66 -0.20
CA ASP A 286 -4.69 7.88 -1.60
C ASP A 286 -5.94 7.67 -2.45
N THR A 287 -5.94 8.30 -3.62
CA THR A 287 -6.98 8.17 -4.63
C THR A 287 -6.44 7.39 -5.83
N ARG A 288 -7.26 6.52 -6.41
CA ARG A 288 -6.98 5.87 -7.69
C ARG A 288 -8.26 5.83 -8.53
N PRO A 289 -8.16 5.54 -9.85
CA PRO A 289 -9.35 5.20 -10.63
C PRO A 289 -10.14 4.11 -9.91
N GLY A 290 -11.39 4.41 -9.54
CA GLY A 290 -12.27 3.49 -8.81
C GLY A 290 -12.43 3.74 -7.31
N GLY A 291 -11.74 4.72 -6.69
CA GLY A 291 -12.07 5.16 -5.33
C GLY A 291 -10.88 5.48 -4.41
N LEU A 292 -11.15 5.48 -3.10
CA LEU A 292 -10.21 5.82 -2.03
C LEU A 292 -9.60 4.55 -1.42
N PHE A 293 -8.38 4.65 -0.90
CA PHE A 293 -7.79 3.59 -0.11
C PHE A 293 -6.75 4.12 0.90
N PRO A 294 -6.66 3.55 2.11
CA PRO A 294 -5.65 3.95 3.08
C PRO A 294 -4.29 3.36 2.73
N HIS A 295 -3.24 4.07 3.12
CA HIS A 295 -1.86 3.55 3.16
C HIS A 295 -1.80 2.29 4.02
N ASP A 296 -0.93 1.34 3.67
CA ASP A 296 -0.95 -0.02 4.23
C ASP A 296 -0.77 -0.05 5.76
N LEU A 297 0.09 0.80 6.33
CA LEU A 297 0.19 0.89 7.80
C LEU A 297 -1.13 1.34 8.46
N ALA A 298 -1.78 2.35 7.90
CA ALA A 298 -3.04 2.85 8.45
C ALA A 298 -4.11 1.76 8.38
N ARG A 299 -4.16 1.06 7.24
CA ARG A 299 -5.04 -0.09 7.01
C ARG A 299 -4.82 -1.18 8.07
N ASP A 300 -3.58 -1.59 8.28
CA ASP A 300 -3.24 -2.70 9.18
C ASP A 300 -3.47 -2.31 10.65
N ALA A 301 -3.12 -1.08 11.03
CA ALA A 301 -3.40 -0.56 12.37
C ALA A 301 -4.91 -0.49 12.66
N LEU A 302 -5.72 0.04 11.71
CA LEU A 302 -7.17 0.13 11.86
C LEU A 302 -7.84 -1.24 11.93
N VAL A 303 -7.40 -2.20 11.11
CA VAL A 303 -7.91 -3.58 11.15
C VAL A 303 -7.52 -4.28 12.44
N ALA A 304 -6.29 -4.07 12.94
CA ALA A 304 -5.83 -4.63 14.21
C ALA A 304 -6.63 -4.08 15.40
N ASP A 305 -6.85 -2.75 15.45
CA ASP A 305 -7.70 -2.11 16.47
C ASP A 305 -9.13 -2.65 16.41
N LEU A 306 -9.73 -2.71 15.22
CA LEU A 306 -11.11 -3.16 15.08
C LEU A 306 -11.29 -4.62 15.51
N LYS A 307 -10.39 -5.52 15.11
CA LYS A 307 -10.43 -6.94 15.54
C LYS A 307 -10.29 -7.10 17.04
N TRP A 308 -9.53 -6.23 17.71
CA TRP A 308 -9.36 -6.25 19.15
C TRP A 308 -10.56 -5.62 19.88
N ARG A 309 -11.03 -4.46 19.42
CA ARG A 309 -12.08 -3.66 20.08
C ARG A 309 -13.49 -4.16 19.81
N ASN A 310 -13.79 -4.62 18.60
CA ASN A 310 -15.13 -5.07 18.19
C ASN A 310 -15.07 -6.15 17.09
N PRO A 311 -14.77 -7.41 17.46
CA PRO A 311 -14.65 -8.50 16.49
C PRO A 311 -15.97 -8.83 15.77
N GLU A 312 -17.13 -8.60 16.40
CA GLU A 312 -18.44 -8.81 15.78
C GLU A 312 -18.68 -7.81 14.66
N TRP A 313 -18.34 -6.54 14.89
CA TRP A 313 -18.46 -5.50 13.86
C TRP A 313 -17.47 -5.70 12.71
N TYR A 314 -16.24 -6.18 12.99
CA TYR A 314 -15.33 -6.63 11.95
C TYR A 314 -15.97 -7.69 11.05
N ALA A 315 -16.56 -8.74 11.64
CA ALA A 315 -17.19 -9.82 10.89
C ALA A 315 -18.39 -9.32 10.07
N GLU A 316 -19.17 -8.39 10.61
CA GLU A 316 -20.32 -7.81 9.93
C GLU A 316 -19.91 -6.95 8.73
N LEU A 317 -18.92 -6.07 8.88
CA LEU A 317 -18.38 -5.28 7.75
C LEU A 317 -17.80 -6.18 6.66
N HIS A 318 -17.05 -7.21 7.06
CA HIS A 318 -16.49 -8.21 6.13
C HIS A 318 -17.60 -8.92 5.34
N ARG A 319 -18.65 -9.36 6.04
CA ARG A 319 -19.83 -10.00 5.43
C ARG A 319 -20.52 -9.08 4.43
N ARG A 320 -20.74 -7.80 4.78
CA ARG A 320 -21.38 -6.81 3.88
C ARG A 320 -20.55 -6.55 2.63
N ALA A 321 -19.23 -6.40 2.78
CA ALA A 321 -18.32 -6.26 1.64
C ALA A 321 -18.39 -7.49 0.72
N ARG A 322 -18.31 -8.70 1.30
CA ARG A 322 -18.44 -9.96 0.56
C ARG A 322 -19.76 -10.05 -0.21
N THR A 323 -20.89 -9.72 0.43
CA THR A 323 -22.20 -9.71 -0.24
C THR A 323 -22.26 -8.71 -1.40
N SER A 324 -21.68 -7.53 -1.24
CA SER A 324 -21.59 -6.53 -2.33
C SER A 324 -20.79 -7.08 -3.52
N TYR A 325 -19.62 -7.65 -3.27
CA TYR A 325 -18.76 -8.18 -4.32
C TYR A 325 -19.39 -9.37 -5.04
N ILE A 326 -20.00 -10.33 -4.34
CA ILE A 326 -20.70 -11.45 -4.96
C ILE A 326 -21.80 -10.95 -5.90
N ARG A 327 -22.62 -9.99 -5.46
CA ARG A 327 -23.66 -9.40 -6.31
C ARG A 327 -23.07 -8.77 -7.58
N ARG A 328 -21.97 -8.03 -7.46
CA ARG A 328 -21.26 -7.41 -8.60
C ARG A 328 -20.66 -8.46 -9.53
N ILE A 329 -20.24 -9.61 -9.02
CA ILE A 329 -19.73 -10.73 -9.83
C ILE A 329 -20.86 -11.39 -10.62
N GLU A 330 -22.01 -11.61 -9.99
CA GLU A 330 -23.19 -12.24 -10.62
C GLU A 330 -23.81 -11.37 -11.72
N HIS A 331 -23.83 -10.05 -11.54
CA HIS A 331 -24.51 -9.13 -12.46
C HIS A 331 -23.55 -8.37 -13.39
N GLY A 332 -22.27 -8.25 -13.02
CA GLY A 332 -21.26 -7.53 -13.78
C GLY A 332 -20.74 -8.32 -14.97
N GLN A 333 -20.13 -7.62 -15.93
CA GLN A 333 -19.50 -8.22 -17.12
C GLN A 333 -18.13 -7.60 -17.36
N GLY A 334 -17.22 -8.37 -17.96
CA GLY A 334 -15.90 -7.87 -18.38
C GLY A 334 -15.05 -7.32 -17.20
N PRO A 335 -14.46 -6.11 -17.34
CA PRO A 335 -13.55 -5.55 -16.33
C PRO A 335 -14.17 -5.34 -14.94
N GLU A 336 -15.47 -5.04 -14.86
CA GLU A 336 -16.15 -4.82 -13.58
C GLU A 336 -16.23 -6.11 -12.76
N GLN A 337 -16.60 -7.23 -13.42
CA GLN A 337 -16.62 -8.55 -12.80
C GLN A 337 -15.21 -8.95 -12.32
N GLN A 338 -14.18 -8.69 -13.14
CA GLN A 338 -12.80 -8.98 -12.77
C GLN A 338 -12.37 -8.20 -11.53
N LEU A 339 -12.62 -6.88 -11.48
CA LEU A 339 -12.29 -6.06 -10.32
C LEU A 339 -13.02 -6.52 -9.05
N ALA A 340 -14.31 -6.88 -9.16
CA ALA A 340 -15.07 -7.41 -8.03
C ALA A 340 -14.51 -8.75 -7.51
N LEU A 341 -14.00 -9.61 -8.40
CA LEU A 341 -13.30 -10.85 -8.00
C LEU A 341 -12.00 -10.54 -7.25
N PHE A 342 -11.18 -9.61 -7.74
CA PHE A 342 -9.98 -9.15 -7.03
C PHE A 342 -10.33 -8.61 -5.64
N ASP A 343 -11.38 -7.80 -5.54
CA ASP A 343 -11.83 -7.21 -4.29
C ASP A 343 -12.34 -8.26 -3.30
N LEU A 344 -13.06 -9.27 -3.80
CA LEU A 344 -13.48 -10.42 -3.00
C LEU A 344 -12.28 -11.18 -2.43
N VAL A 345 -11.29 -11.51 -3.27
CA VAL A 345 -10.09 -12.23 -2.84
C VAL A 345 -9.29 -11.39 -1.84
N PHE A 346 -9.22 -10.06 -2.02
CA PHE A 346 -8.55 -9.14 -1.10
C PHE A 346 -9.12 -9.14 0.33
N LEU A 347 -10.38 -9.53 0.52
CA LEU A 347 -10.96 -9.72 1.85
C LEU A 347 -10.26 -10.83 2.67
N HIS A 348 -9.51 -11.71 2.01
CA HIS A 348 -8.79 -12.83 2.62
C HIS A 348 -7.28 -12.55 2.81
N ARG A 349 -6.79 -11.35 2.48
CA ARG A 349 -5.35 -10.98 2.53
C ARG A 349 -4.67 -11.18 3.88
N GLU A 350 -5.44 -11.13 4.96
CA GLU A 350 -4.96 -11.28 6.35
C GLU A 350 -4.97 -12.74 6.83
N ASN A 351 -5.47 -13.66 6.01
CA ASN A 351 -5.45 -15.08 6.36
C ASN A 351 -4.00 -15.59 6.26
N PRO A 352 -3.46 -16.23 7.32
CA PRO A 352 -2.06 -16.67 7.36
C PRO A 352 -1.71 -17.69 6.27
N VAL A 353 -2.71 -18.35 5.70
CA VAL A 353 -2.55 -19.32 4.61
C VAL A 353 -2.59 -18.63 3.24
N VAL A 354 -3.42 -17.60 3.07
CA VAL A 354 -3.59 -16.89 1.78
C VAL A 354 -2.49 -15.85 1.57
N ARG A 355 -2.10 -15.12 2.63
CA ARG A 355 -1.13 -14.04 2.57
C ARG A 355 0.21 -14.44 1.91
N PRO A 356 0.83 -15.58 2.23
CA PRO A 356 2.15 -15.94 1.69
C PRO A 356 2.13 -16.31 0.21
N VAL A 357 0.96 -16.68 -0.32
CA VAL A 357 0.83 -17.21 -1.68
C VAL A 357 0.21 -16.22 -2.67
N PHE A 358 -0.04 -14.98 -2.23
CA PHE A 358 -0.77 -13.99 -3.02
C PHE A 358 -0.04 -12.65 -3.08
N GLU A 359 0.31 -12.23 -4.30
CA GLU A 359 0.99 -10.97 -4.58
C GLU A 359 0.01 -9.90 -5.05
N TRP A 360 -0.43 -9.03 -4.13
CA TRP A 360 -1.44 -8.01 -4.41
C TRP A 360 -0.94 -6.85 -5.29
N GLN A 361 0.36 -6.51 -5.19
CA GLN A 361 0.95 -5.34 -5.85
C GLN A 361 1.28 -5.56 -7.34
N ALA A 362 1.25 -6.80 -7.83
CA ALA A 362 1.58 -7.10 -9.22
C ALA A 362 0.39 -6.98 -10.20
N SER A 363 -0.79 -6.61 -9.68
CA SER A 363 -2.01 -6.45 -10.46
C SER A 363 -1.90 -5.27 -11.44
N GLY A 364 -1.69 -5.58 -12.73
CA GLY A 364 -1.63 -4.60 -13.82
C GLY A 364 -0.52 -4.82 -14.85
N ARG A 365 0.50 -5.63 -14.56
CA ARG A 365 1.53 -6.01 -15.55
C ARG A 365 1.10 -7.16 -16.45
N VAL A 366 0.24 -8.02 -15.92
CA VAL A 366 -0.24 -9.22 -16.59
C VAL A 366 -1.77 -9.20 -16.64
N LEU A 367 -2.35 -9.44 -17.82
CA LEU A 367 -3.79 -9.39 -18.05
C LEU A 367 -4.34 -10.76 -18.49
N PRO A 368 -5.47 -11.22 -17.92
CA PRO A 368 -6.14 -12.41 -18.40
C PRO A 368 -6.86 -12.14 -19.72
N GLY A 369 -6.74 -13.06 -20.67
CA GLY A 369 -7.41 -13.01 -21.96
C GLY A 369 -7.85 -14.38 -22.45
N VAL A 370 -8.72 -14.38 -23.46
CA VAL A 370 -9.12 -15.59 -24.18
C VAL A 370 -7.97 -16.06 -25.06
N MET A 371 -7.78 -17.38 -25.14
CA MET A 371 -6.80 -17.98 -26.04
C MET A 371 -7.13 -17.68 -27.50
N GLN A 372 -6.11 -17.33 -28.28
CA GLN A 372 -6.11 -17.15 -29.72
C GLN A 372 -5.41 -18.35 -30.37
N ALA A 373 -5.69 -18.60 -31.65
CA ALA A 373 -5.08 -19.71 -32.38
C ALA A 373 -3.53 -19.65 -32.37
N ASP A 374 -2.97 -18.45 -32.45
CA ASP A 374 -1.52 -18.21 -32.44
C ASP A 374 -0.87 -18.47 -31.07
N ASP A 375 -1.65 -18.65 -30.00
CA ASP A 375 -1.12 -19.00 -28.68
C ASP A 375 -0.78 -20.49 -28.56
N VAL A 376 -1.34 -21.36 -29.41
CA VAL A 376 -1.17 -22.82 -29.23
C VAL A 376 0.31 -23.21 -29.27
N PRO A 377 1.13 -22.78 -30.25
CA PRO A 377 2.57 -23.11 -30.25
C PRO A 377 3.33 -22.65 -29.00
N PRO A 378 3.28 -21.36 -28.56
CA PRO A 378 4.01 -20.93 -27.37
C PRO A 378 3.52 -21.59 -26.06
N LEU A 379 2.22 -21.91 -25.94
CA LEU A 379 1.70 -22.62 -24.78
C LEU A 379 2.16 -24.09 -24.76
N VAL A 380 2.13 -24.79 -25.90
CA VAL A 380 2.63 -26.17 -26.00
C VAL A 380 4.13 -26.23 -25.70
N ASP A 381 4.92 -25.27 -26.19
CA ASP A 381 6.35 -25.19 -25.88
C ASP A 381 6.60 -24.88 -24.39
N MET A 382 5.74 -24.07 -23.75
CA MET A 382 5.80 -23.84 -22.31
C MET A 382 5.58 -25.14 -21.52
N VAL A 383 4.52 -25.90 -21.84
CA VAL A 383 4.26 -27.22 -21.23
C VAL A 383 5.41 -28.18 -21.49
N ARG A 384 5.97 -28.20 -22.71
CA ARG A 384 7.12 -29.05 -23.05
C ARG A 384 8.33 -28.78 -22.16
N ARG A 385 8.64 -27.50 -21.91
CA ARG A 385 9.77 -27.11 -21.06
C ARG A 385 9.56 -27.46 -19.59
N LEU A 386 8.34 -27.32 -19.08
CA LEU A 386 8.05 -27.43 -17.65
C LEU A 386 7.62 -28.86 -17.23
N GLU A 387 6.90 -29.59 -18.09
CA GLU A 387 6.31 -30.90 -17.78
C GLU A 387 6.72 -32.01 -18.77
N GLY A 388 7.43 -31.67 -19.85
CA GLY A 388 7.98 -32.65 -20.79
C GLY A 388 7.12 -32.92 -22.03
N VAL A 389 7.61 -33.83 -22.88
CA VAL A 389 7.08 -34.05 -24.24
C VAL A 389 5.69 -34.70 -24.23
N ASP A 390 5.42 -35.60 -23.31
CA ASP A 390 4.12 -36.29 -23.25
C ASP A 390 3.00 -35.35 -22.80
N SER A 391 3.25 -34.52 -21.77
CA SER A 391 2.33 -33.44 -21.38
C SER A 391 2.11 -32.43 -22.51
N ALA A 392 3.14 -32.10 -23.29
CA ALA A 392 3.01 -31.18 -24.42
C ALA A 392 2.08 -31.72 -25.53
N ARG A 393 2.13 -33.03 -25.81
CA ARG A 393 1.19 -33.66 -26.77
C ARG A 393 -0.25 -33.60 -26.27
N LEU A 394 -0.47 -33.81 -24.98
CA LEU A 394 -1.79 -33.68 -24.36
C LEU A 394 -2.27 -32.22 -24.38
N ALA A 395 -1.39 -31.26 -24.11
CA ALA A 395 -1.69 -29.84 -24.21
C ALA A 395 -2.12 -29.46 -25.64
N GLU A 396 -1.36 -29.85 -26.66
CA GLU A 396 -1.70 -29.55 -28.06
C GLU A 396 -3.11 -30.05 -28.42
N ARG A 397 -3.45 -31.27 -28.00
CA ARG A 397 -4.78 -31.84 -28.19
C ARG A 397 -5.86 -31.04 -27.46
N TRP A 398 -5.70 -30.80 -26.16
CA TRP A 398 -6.76 -30.22 -25.35
C TRP A 398 -6.95 -28.72 -25.60
N LEU A 399 -5.89 -27.98 -25.90
CA LEU A 399 -6.00 -26.59 -26.33
C LEU A 399 -6.81 -26.49 -27.64
N GLY A 400 -6.64 -27.44 -28.55
CA GLY A 400 -7.46 -27.53 -29.76
C GLY A 400 -8.90 -27.99 -29.53
N ALA A 401 -9.13 -28.90 -28.58
CA ALA A 401 -10.44 -29.50 -28.33
C ALA A 401 -11.38 -28.62 -27.50
N GLN A 402 -10.85 -27.89 -26.51
CA GLN A 402 -11.62 -26.95 -25.67
C GLN A 402 -10.87 -25.61 -25.54
N PRO A 403 -10.73 -24.82 -26.63
CA PRO A 403 -10.05 -23.52 -26.59
C PRO A 403 -10.77 -22.51 -25.68
N GLU A 404 -12.10 -22.62 -25.54
CA GLU A 404 -12.92 -21.80 -24.65
C GLU A 404 -12.65 -22.06 -23.15
N ALA A 405 -12.04 -23.20 -22.85
CA ALA A 405 -11.66 -23.60 -21.50
C ALA A 405 -10.27 -23.07 -21.07
N VAL A 406 -9.66 -22.17 -21.85
CA VAL A 406 -8.31 -21.67 -21.62
C VAL A 406 -8.32 -20.17 -21.34
N VAL A 407 -7.63 -19.78 -20.27
CA VAL A 407 -7.31 -18.38 -19.97
C VAL A 407 -5.81 -18.19 -20.06
N VAL A 408 -5.39 -17.25 -20.91
CA VAL A 408 -3.98 -16.89 -21.12
C VAL A 408 -3.68 -15.59 -20.38
N PHE A 409 -2.60 -15.58 -19.62
CA PHE A 409 -2.11 -14.41 -18.89
C PHE A 409 -1.00 -13.75 -19.69
N ARG A 410 -1.18 -12.49 -20.10
CA ARG A 410 -0.26 -11.80 -21.03
C ARG A 410 0.46 -10.65 -20.38
N GLU A 411 1.75 -10.50 -20.66
CA GLU A 411 2.51 -9.30 -20.33
C GLU A 411 2.13 -8.12 -21.24
N SER A 412 2.69 -6.94 -20.95
CA SER A 412 2.44 -5.72 -21.73
C SER A 412 2.85 -5.78 -23.19
N ASP A 413 3.79 -6.67 -23.54
CA ASP A 413 4.24 -6.91 -24.92
C ASP A 413 3.38 -7.96 -25.66
N GLY A 414 2.37 -8.53 -24.99
CA GLY A 414 1.46 -9.54 -25.53
C GLY A 414 1.93 -10.99 -25.35
N ALA A 415 3.15 -11.21 -24.86
CA ALA A 415 3.69 -12.55 -24.66
C ALA A 415 2.94 -13.31 -23.53
N PRO A 416 2.69 -14.64 -23.67
CA PRO A 416 2.10 -15.44 -22.60
C PRO A 416 3.04 -15.57 -21.39
N ALA A 417 2.69 -14.91 -20.29
CA ALA A 417 3.33 -15.06 -18.98
C ALA A 417 2.93 -16.37 -18.26
N GLY A 418 1.84 -17.00 -18.70
CA GLY A 418 1.30 -18.24 -18.16
C GLY A 418 -0.11 -18.51 -18.68
N PHE A 419 -0.68 -19.65 -18.32
CA PHE A 419 -2.06 -19.98 -18.66
C PHE A 419 -2.68 -20.96 -17.66
N VAL A 420 -4.01 -21.05 -17.70
CA VAL A 420 -4.80 -22.07 -17.00
C VAL A 420 -5.81 -22.69 -17.96
N GLN A 421 -6.01 -24.01 -17.88
CA GLN A 421 -6.99 -24.77 -18.66
C GLN A 421 -7.93 -25.55 -17.74
N PHE A 422 -9.24 -25.37 -17.94
CA PHE A 422 -10.33 -25.98 -17.15
C PHE A 422 -11.13 -26.98 -17.99
N LEU A 423 -10.73 -28.25 -18.04
CA LEU A 423 -11.44 -29.24 -18.84
C LEU A 423 -12.79 -29.60 -18.22
N ASN A 424 -13.87 -29.48 -18.99
CA ASN A 424 -15.19 -29.96 -18.60
C ASN A 424 -15.25 -31.48 -18.80
N MET A 425 -14.90 -32.25 -17.78
CA MET A 425 -14.88 -33.71 -17.83
C MET A 425 -16.26 -34.31 -18.11
N SER A 426 -17.33 -33.65 -17.65
CA SER A 426 -18.70 -34.15 -17.82
C SER A 426 -19.19 -34.07 -19.27
N ALA A 427 -18.49 -33.33 -20.14
CA ALA A 427 -18.79 -33.25 -21.57
C ALA A 427 -17.94 -34.23 -22.42
N LEU A 428 -16.99 -34.95 -21.82
CA LEU A 428 -16.09 -35.85 -22.53
C LEU A 428 -16.64 -37.29 -22.56
N GLY A 429 -16.42 -37.99 -23.67
CA GLY A 429 -16.69 -39.42 -23.77
C GLY A 429 -15.66 -40.28 -23.03
N GLU A 430 -15.97 -41.56 -22.81
CA GLU A 430 -15.06 -42.50 -22.13
C GLU A 430 -13.70 -42.65 -22.83
N ASP A 431 -13.69 -42.73 -24.17
CA ASP A 431 -12.45 -42.82 -24.96
C ASP A 431 -11.58 -41.56 -24.83
N GLU A 432 -12.21 -40.40 -24.69
CA GLU A 432 -11.51 -39.13 -24.50
C GLU A 432 -10.89 -39.05 -23.10
N LEU A 433 -11.64 -39.46 -22.08
CA LEU A 433 -11.15 -39.54 -20.70
C LEU A 433 -10.00 -40.54 -20.57
N ALA A 434 -10.10 -41.71 -21.20
CA ALA A 434 -9.08 -42.76 -21.16
C ALA A 434 -7.77 -42.36 -21.84
N SER A 435 -7.82 -41.39 -22.76
CA SER A 435 -6.67 -40.98 -23.55
C SER A 435 -5.71 -40.01 -22.85
N ASP A 436 -6.11 -39.45 -21.70
CA ASP A 436 -5.25 -38.66 -20.83
C ASP A 436 -5.15 -39.38 -19.47
N PRO A 437 -3.95 -39.85 -19.06
CA PRO A 437 -3.80 -40.59 -17.80
C PRO A 437 -4.33 -39.84 -16.57
N ALA A 438 -4.24 -38.50 -16.57
CA ALA A 438 -4.72 -37.66 -15.48
C ALA A 438 -6.26 -37.65 -15.41
N LEU A 439 -6.93 -37.59 -16.57
CA LEU A 439 -8.40 -37.65 -16.65
C LEU A 439 -8.94 -39.05 -16.39
N ALA A 440 -8.23 -40.08 -16.85
CA ALA A 440 -8.58 -41.47 -16.58
C ALA A 440 -8.56 -41.78 -15.07
N ALA A 441 -7.50 -41.38 -14.37
CA ALA A 441 -7.39 -41.54 -12.91
C ALA A 441 -8.48 -40.75 -12.17
N ALA A 442 -8.75 -39.52 -12.59
CA ALA A 442 -9.83 -38.69 -12.05
C ALA A 442 -11.21 -39.32 -12.25
N HIS A 443 -11.47 -39.88 -13.44
CA HIS A 443 -12.72 -40.54 -13.76
C HIS A 443 -12.92 -41.79 -12.91
N GLU A 444 -11.91 -42.66 -12.82
CA GLU A 444 -11.95 -43.85 -11.99
C GLU A 444 -12.21 -43.52 -10.51
N MET A 445 -11.57 -42.46 -10.01
CA MET A 445 -11.80 -41.99 -8.66
C MET A 445 -13.25 -41.54 -8.45
N LEU A 446 -13.79 -40.68 -9.34
CA LEU A 446 -15.16 -40.19 -9.21
C LEU A 446 -16.18 -41.33 -9.21
N GLN A 447 -16.00 -42.35 -10.05
CA GLN A 447 -16.86 -43.54 -10.06
C GLN A 447 -16.88 -44.27 -8.71
N ARG A 448 -15.79 -44.20 -7.94
CA ARG A 448 -15.68 -44.85 -6.62
C ARG A 448 -16.21 -43.97 -5.48
N THR A 449 -16.07 -42.66 -5.58
CA THR A 449 -16.32 -41.73 -4.47
C THR A 449 -17.62 -40.95 -4.59
N ALA A 450 -18.16 -40.74 -5.80
CA ALA A 450 -19.32 -39.88 -6.01
C ALA A 450 -20.13 -40.18 -7.29
N ALA A 451 -21.41 -40.48 -7.14
CA ALA A 451 -22.34 -40.49 -8.27
C ALA A 451 -22.81 -39.05 -8.58
N LEU A 452 -22.50 -38.54 -9.77
CA LEU A 452 -22.97 -37.23 -10.23
C LEU A 452 -24.49 -37.25 -10.43
N ARG A 453 -25.16 -36.22 -9.94
CA ARG A 453 -26.60 -36.01 -10.19
C ARG A 453 -26.83 -35.39 -11.57
N PRO A 454 -28.04 -35.53 -12.14
CA PRO A 454 -28.38 -34.86 -13.40
C PRO A 454 -28.12 -33.34 -13.32
N GLY A 455 -27.34 -32.82 -14.26
CA GLY A 455 -26.98 -31.40 -14.34
C GLY A 455 -25.72 -31.01 -13.55
N GLU A 456 -25.13 -31.94 -12.79
CA GLU A 456 -23.83 -31.71 -12.12
C GLU A 456 -22.67 -31.80 -13.12
N ARG A 457 -21.65 -30.98 -12.88
CA ARG A 457 -20.45 -30.86 -13.71
C ARG A 457 -19.19 -31.10 -12.91
N VAL A 458 -18.18 -31.64 -13.59
CA VAL A 458 -16.83 -31.85 -13.07
C VAL A 458 -15.85 -31.07 -13.92
N SER A 459 -15.01 -30.26 -13.27
CA SER A 459 -13.91 -29.56 -13.92
C SER A 459 -12.56 -30.10 -13.49
N TYR A 460 -11.65 -30.29 -14.44
CA TYR A 460 -10.27 -30.70 -14.20
C TYR A 460 -9.31 -29.60 -14.64
N PHE A 461 -8.47 -29.12 -13.73
CA PHE A 461 -7.55 -28.02 -13.96
C PHE A 461 -6.27 -28.57 -14.59
N ARG A 462 -6.37 -28.99 -15.86
CA ARG A 462 -5.38 -29.86 -16.49
C ARG A 462 -3.99 -29.25 -16.55
N PHE A 463 -3.92 -27.96 -16.82
CA PHE A 463 -2.69 -27.18 -16.81
C PHE A 463 -2.96 -25.86 -16.08
N TRP A 464 -2.05 -25.49 -15.17
CA TRP A 464 -2.02 -24.18 -14.55
C TRP A 464 -0.56 -23.86 -14.22
N MET A 465 0.00 -22.88 -14.92
CA MET A 465 1.44 -22.61 -14.84
C MET A 465 1.76 -21.17 -15.24
N ALA A 466 2.78 -20.63 -14.58
CA ALA A 466 3.52 -19.46 -15.02
C ALA A 466 4.75 -19.91 -15.83
N ALA A 467 5.15 -19.11 -16.83
CA ALA A 467 6.22 -19.44 -17.76
C ALA A 467 7.56 -19.71 -17.06
N ASP A 468 7.88 -18.91 -16.04
CA ASP A 468 9.20 -18.93 -15.38
C ASP A 468 9.20 -19.68 -14.04
N THR A 469 8.04 -19.76 -13.38
CA THR A 469 7.93 -20.27 -12.00
C THR A 469 7.07 -21.53 -11.91
N HIS A 470 6.51 -22.02 -13.02
CA HIS A 470 5.55 -23.12 -13.06
C HIS A 470 4.45 -22.92 -12.01
N GLN A 471 4.35 -23.78 -11.00
CA GLN A 471 3.38 -23.69 -9.90
C GLN A 471 3.97 -23.08 -8.61
N GLN A 472 5.07 -22.33 -8.65
CA GLN A 472 5.58 -21.57 -7.50
C GLN A 472 4.89 -20.21 -7.38
N VAL A 473 4.82 -19.66 -6.16
CA VAL A 473 4.21 -18.35 -5.88
C VAL A 473 4.82 -17.27 -6.78
N SER A 474 3.95 -16.53 -7.47
CA SER A 474 4.33 -15.44 -8.38
C SER A 474 3.13 -14.52 -8.65
N PRO A 475 3.36 -13.35 -9.29
CA PRO A 475 2.30 -12.50 -9.82
C PRO A 475 1.28 -13.26 -10.67
N THR A 476 1.76 -14.06 -11.62
CA THR A 476 0.92 -14.83 -12.55
C THR A 476 0.10 -15.87 -11.81
N GLN A 477 0.66 -16.53 -10.80
CA GLN A 477 -0.09 -17.48 -9.97
C GLN A 477 -1.22 -16.82 -9.18
N SER A 478 -1.02 -15.61 -8.69
CA SER A 478 -2.09 -14.85 -8.02
C SER A 478 -3.28 -14.61 -8.97
N LEU A 479 -3.02 -14.34 -10.25
CA LEU A 479 -4.05 -14.19 -11.29
C LEU A 479 -4.72 -15.52 -11.67
N ILE A 480 -3.96 -16.62 -11.68
CA ILE A 480 -4.50 -17.97 -11.87
C ILE A 480 -5.53 -18.26 -10.76
N PHE A 481 -5.18 -18.02 -9.49
CA PHE A 481 -6.10 -18.23 -8.37
C PHE A 481 -7.39 -17.41 -8.47
N ILE A 482 -7.30 -16.14 -8.88
CA ILE A 482 -8.50 -15.32 -9.12
C ILE A 482 -9.39 -15.95 -10.19
N ASN A 483 -8.80 -16.47 -11.27
CA ASN A 483 -9.56 -17.14 -12.32
C ASN A 483 -10.11 -18.51 -11.89
N MET A 484 -9.44 -19.20 -10.97
CA MET A 484 -10.01 -20.39 -10.31
C MET A 484 -11.27 -20.03 -9.52
N VAL A 485 -11.22 -18.97 -8.70
CA VAL A 485 -12.39 -18.48 -7.96
C VAL A 485 -13.51 -18.04 -8.90
N ARG A 486 -13.17 -17.36 -10.00
CA ARG A 486 -14.12 -17.01 -11.06
C ARG A 486 -14.80 -18.25 -11.63
N HIS A 487 -14.04 -19.30 -11.93
CA HIS A 487 -14.56 -20.57 -12.44
C HIS A 487 -15.58 -21.19 -11.48
N TYR A 488 -15.29 -21.19 -10.17
CA TYR A 488 -16.20 -21.73 -9.14
C TYR A 488 -17.51 -20.98 -9.06
N LEU A 489 -17.46 -19.65 -9.15
CA LEU A 489 -18.64 -18.80 -9.04
C LEU A 489 -19.47 -18.76 -10.32
N ALA A 490 -18.82 -18.86 -11.49
CA ALA A 490 -19.47 -18.69 -12.79
C ALA A 490 -19.95 -20.00 -13.42
N THR A 491 -19.48 -21.16 -12.98
CA THR A 491 -19.83 -22.46 -13.58
C THR A 491 -21.09 -23.05 -12.94
N PRO A 492 -22.24 -23.08 -13.64
CA PRO A 492 -23.48 -23.62 -13.08
C PRO A 492 -23.38 -25.14 -12.88
N GLY A 493 -23.88 -25.63 -11.74
CA GLY A 493 -23.91 -27.05 -11.43
C GLY A 493 -22.54 -27.67 -11.17
N LEU A 494 -21.49 -26.88 -10.92
CA LEU A 494 -20.17 -27.42 -10.59
C LEU A 494 -20.23 -28.21 -9.27
N ALA A 495 -20.06 -29.53 -9.36
CA ALA A 495 -20.09 -30.43 -8.21
C ALA A 495 -18.68 -30.75 -7.71
N TYR A 496 -17.74 -30.98 -8.63
CA TYR A 496 -16.35 -31.28 -8.30
C TYR A 496 -15.38 -30.45 -9.13
N THR A 497 -14.31 -30.01 -8.46
CA THR A 497 -13.10 -29.50 -9.09
C THR A 497 -11.92 -30.37 -8.69
N LEU A 498 -11.11 -30.75 -9.67
CA LEU A 498 -9.89 -31.53 -9.48
C LEU A 498 -8.69 -30.71 -9.94
N ILE A 499 -7.67 -30.61 -9.09
CA ILE A 499 -6.48 -29.78 -9.33
C ILE A 499 -5.21 -30.62 -9.14
N PRO A 500 -4.47 -30.93 -10.21
CA PRO A 500 -3.17 -31.57 -10.10
C PRO A 500 -2.14 -30.56 -9.55
N CYS A 501 -1.37 -30.97 -8.54
CA CYS A 501 -0.33 -30.13 -7.93
C CYS A 501 1.03 -30.82 -8.04
N ALA A 502 2.03 -30.12 -8.55
CA ALA A 502 3.41 -30.60 -8.62
C ALA A 502 4.05 -30.70 -7.23
N ASP A 503 3.73 -29.75 -6.35
CA ASP A 503 4.06 -29.80 -4.92
C ASP A 503 2.77 -29.79 -4.08
N PRO A 504 2.14 -30.96 -3.87
CA PRO A 504 0.88 -31.04 -3.15
C PRO A 504 1.01 -30.68 -1.67
N ASP A 505 2.19 -30.85 -1.05
CA ASP A 505 2.39 -30.55 0.37
C ASP A 505 2.48 -29.04 0.61
N PHE A 506 3.16 -28.32 -0.29
CA PHE A 506 3.21 -26.86 -0.26
C PHE A 506 1.82 -26.23 -0.41
N TRP A 507 1.00 -26.74 -1.35
CA TRP A 507 -0.29 -26.16 -1.69
C TRP A 507 -1.45 -26.62 -0.79
N LEU A 508 -1.29 -27.71 -0.03
CA LEU A 508 -2.32 -28.30 0.81
C LEU A 508 -2.99 -27.29 1.77
N PRO A 509 -2.27 -26.40 2.48
CA PRO A 509 -2.92 -25.44 3.39
C PRO A 509 -3.89 -24.52 2.65
N VAL A 510 -3.49 -23.98 1.49
CA VAL A 510 -4.28 -23.01 0.70
C VAL A 510 -5.51 -23.67 0.10
N PHE A 511 -5.36 -24.86 -0.46
CA PHE A 511 -6.48 -25.59 -1.02
C PHE A 511 -7.41 -26.11 0.09
N GLY A 512 -6.89 -26.54 1.23
CA GLY A 512 -7.69 -26.87 2.41
C GLY A 512 -8.50 -25.68 2.93
N TYR A 513 -7.95 -24.46 2.88
CA TYR A 513 -8.70 -23.24 3.21
C TYR A 513 -9.86 -22.97 2.24
N ALA A 514 -9.76 -23.43 1.00
CA ALA A 514 -10.81 -23.38 0.00
C ALA A 514 -11.72 -24.63 0.00
N ASP A 515 -11.72 -25.40 1.10
CA ASP A 515 -12.46 -26.66 1.27
C ASP A 515 -12.13 -27.76 0.24
N LEU A 516 -10.93 -27.71 -0.36
CA LEU A 516 -10.43 -28.79 -1.22
C LEU A 516 -9.63 -29.79 -0.39
N ALA A 517 -10.00 -31.07 -0.52
CA ALA A 517 -9.32 -32.16 0.14
C ALA A 517 -8.28 -32.81 -0.79
N ARG A 518 -7.12 -33.18 -0.24
CA ARG A 518 -6.16 -34.02 -0.96
C ARG A 518 -6.70 -35.43 -1.07
N LEU A 519 -6.66 -35.94 -2.29
CA LEU A 519 -7.02 -37.31 -2.58
C LEU A 519 -5.81 -38.23 -2.34
N PRO A 520 -6.01 -39.45 -1.82
CA PRO A 520 -4.93 -40.43 -1.70
C PRO A 520 -4.32 -40.70 -3.08
N ALA A 521 -2.99 -40.90 -3.10
CA ALA A 521 -2.25 -41.21 -4.32
C ALA A 521 -2.63 -42.57 -4.92
#